data_AF-A0A9W8ZNZ4-F1
#
_entry.id   AF-A0A9W8ZNZ4-F1
#
_cell.length_a   1.000
_cell.length_b   1.000
_cell.length_c   1.000
_cell.angle_alpha   90.00
_cell.angle_beta   90.00
_cell.angle_gamma   90.00
#
_symmetry.space_group_name_H-M   'P 1'
#
loop_
_entity.id
_entity.type
_entity.pdbx_description
1 polymer ?
#
loop_
_entity_poly.entity_id
_entity_poly.type
_entity_poly.pdbx_seq_one_letter_code
_entity_poly.pdbx_strand_id
1 'polypeptide(L)'
;MDPETALFARAHPRVKLLPKLAENAKSTNSSFLDMPGEIRNQIYQYYFQDHYRCELVGEGCDFDAYAPKALKQLSNTSQPMPSSTYKWTEGYRGSWFNPALTLRFPVFRAGRRSSYPGPVLYHGWLSPHGALILVCKQVCVETLPLLYNQITFIFEAPRRVENFLRRMPQAIHNSVTKLHLYYTTYGSPAAASDVTWQEKHIESWARACKAAAKSLTCLRELNVDVWINEDAPKFNLRQKWLQPLLQFRRLTCDTQKDESPVGTSLVKRPKTLTAVQVRLKTRLWAHDFNYNPPVAKACKDLHRLYGIGISKAMLGAKEDEAMDLFKKGWEGKHKKWRHHLGFASTGW
;
A
#
# COMPACT_ATOMS: atom_id res chain seq x y z
N MET A 1 -22.89 -32.18 -55.16
CA MET A 1 -22.91 -33.05 -53.97
C MET A 1 -23.08 -32.12 -52.78
N ASP A 2 -24.32 -32.06 -52.31
CA ASP A 2 -24.82 -31.09 -51.34
C ASP A 2 -24.46 -31.43 -49.89
N PRO A 3 -24.29 -30.42 -49.02
CA PRO A 3 -23.91 -30.57 -47.62
C PRO A 3 -25.07 -30.97 -46.67
N GLU A 4 -26.14 -31.61 -47.16
CA GLU A 4 -27.35 -31.88 -46.36
C GLU A 4 -27.41 -33.22 -45.61
N THR A 5 -26.36 -34.05 -45.62
CA THR A 5 -26.34 -35.33 -44.89
C THR A 5 -25.63 -35.26 -43.54
N ALA A 6 -26.07 -34.37 -42.64
CA ALA A 6 -25.66 -34.37 -41.24
C ALA A 6 -26.72 -35.06 -40.35
N LEU A 7 -26.45 -36.31 -40.00
CA LEU A 7 -27.31 -37.29 -39.32
C LEU A 7 -27.61 -37.04 -37.83
N PHE A 8 -27.40 -35.83 -37.30
CA PHE A 8 -27.55 -35.54 -35.85
C PHE A 8 -28.52 -34.42 -35.47
N ALA A 9 -29.36 -33.94 -36.39
CA ALA A 9 -30.31 -32.86 -36.12
C ALA A 9 -31.73 -33.36 -35.78
N ARG A 10 -31.93 -34.21 -34.75
CA ARG A 10 -33.29 -34.51 -34.23
C ARG A 10 -33.29 -34.86 -32.73
N ALA A 11 -33.64 -33.89 -31.89
CA ALA A 11 -34.56 -34.07 -30.76
C ALA A 11 -34.80 -32.73 -30.02
N HIS A 12 -35.71 -31.89 -30.52
CA HIS A 12 -36.46 -31.00 -29.64
C HIS A 12 -37.96 -31.10 -29.96
N PRO A 13 -38.84 -31.23 -28.97
CA PRO A 13 -40.28 -31.36 -29.19
C PRO A 13 -40.82 -30.06 -29.78
N ARG A 14 -41.54 -30.16 -30.91
CA ARG A 14 -42.35 -29.06 -31.44
C ARG A 14 -43.56 -28.86 -30.53
N VAL A 15 -43.41 -28.03 -29.50
CA VAL A 15 -44.55 -27.42 -28.81
C VAL A 15 -45.17 -26.43 -29.78
N LYS A 16 -46.39 -26.70 -30.24
CA LYS A 16 -47.20 -25.75 -31.01
C LYS A 16 -47.61 -24.60 -30.08
N LEU A 17 -46.84 -23.51 -30.10
CA LEU A 17 -47.24 -22.25 -29.49
C LEU A 17 -48.39 -21.64 -30.32
N LEU A 18 -49.45 -21.29 -29.60
CA LEU A 18 -50.66 -20.61 -30.05
C LEU A 18 -50.36 -19.31 -30.82
N PRO A 19 -51.24 -18.90 -31.75
CA PRO A 19 -51.04 -17.71 -32.55
C PRO A 19 -51.44 -16.43 -31.80
N LYS A 20 -50.56 -15.43 -31.90
CA LYS A 20 -50.86 -13.98 -31.98
C LYS A 20 -51.73 -13.36 -30.87
N LEU A 21 -51.05 -12.91 -29.81
CA LEU A 21 -51.28 -11.60 -29.21
C LEU A 21 -49.94 -10.85 -29.25
N ALA A 22 -49.60 -10.38 -30.44
CA ALA A 22 -48.48 -9.49 -30.68
C ALA A 22 -49.07 -8.17 -31.15
N GLU A 23 -49.14 -7.19 -30.24
CA GLU A 23 -49.00 -5.76 -30.54
C GLU A 23 -48.92 -5.00 -29.19
N ASN A 24 -47.78 -4.32 -28.99
CA ASN A 24 -47.52 -3.29 -27.96
C ASN A 24 -46.83 -3.64 -26.63
N ALA A 25 -46.10 -4.76 -26.56
CA ALA A 25 -44.97 -4.84 -25.63
C ALA A 25 -43.70 -5.14 -26.44
N LYS A 26 -43.14 -4.11 -27.09
CA LYS A 26 -41.73 -4.14 -27.47
C LYS A 26 -40.93 -4.30 -26.17
N SER A 27 -40.68 -5.53 -25.76
CA SER A 27 -39.61 -5.86 -24.84
C SER A 27 -38.31 -5.52 -25.58
N THR A 28 -37.98 -4.23 -25.59
CA THR A 28 -36.63 -3.79 -25.83
C THR A 28 -35.87 -4.32 -24.63
N ASN A 29 -35.23 -5.48 -24.79
CA ASN A 29 -34.22 -5.93 -23.86
C ASN A 29 -33.14 -4.85 -23.85
N SER A 30 -33.26 -3.86 -22.96
CA SER A 30 -32.27 -2.81 -22.80
C SER A 30 -30.97 -3.50 -22.45
N SER A 31 -29.98 -3.41 -23.33
CA SER A 31 -28.65 -3.92 -23.05
C SER A 31 -28.11 -3.24 -21.80
N PHE A 32 -27.22 -3.91 -21.07
CA PHE A 32 -26.54 -3.31 -19.92
C PHE A 32 -25.85 -1.98 -20.29
N LEU A 33 -25.34 -1.88 -21.52
CA LEU A 33 -24.70 -0.65 -22.03
C LEU A 33 -25.71 0.45 -22.39
N ASP A 34 -27.00 0.14 -22.51
CA ASP A 34 -28.06 1.12 -22.79
C ASP A 34 -28.52 1.84 -21.51
N MET A 35 -28.10 1.35 -20.33
CA MET A 35 -28.39 2.03 -19.06
C MET A 35 -27.64 3.37 -18.96
N PRO A 36 -28.09 4.32 -18.13
CA PRO A 36 -27.27 5.48 -17.78
C PRO A 36 -25.96 5.08 -17.09
N GLY A 37 -24.89 5.84 -17.33
CA GLY A 37 -23.57 5.55 -16.76
C GLY A 37 -23.54 5.54 -15.24
N GLU A 38 -24.41 6.35 -14.60
CA GLU A 38 -24.59 6.42 -13.16
C GLU A 38 -25.07 5.08 -12.59
N ILE A 39 -26.03 4.43 -13.26
CA ILE A 39 -26.58 3.13 -12.84
C ILE A 39 -25.53 2.04 -13.06
N ARG A 40 -24.81 2.06 -14.18
CA ARG A 40 -23.68 1.14 -14.40
C ARG A 40 -22.61 1.28 -13.31
N ASN A 41 -22.25 2.50 -12.94
CA ASN A 41 -21.27 2.77 -11.87
C ASN A 41 -21.73 2.25 -10.51
N GLN A 42 -23.02 2.38 -10.18
CA GLN A 42 -23.58 1.76 -8.96
C GLN A 42 -23.46 0.24 -9.00
N ILE A 43 -23.73 -0.39 -10.15
CA ILE A 43 -23.57 -1.84 -10.33
C ILE A 43 -22.11 -2.26 -10.17
N TYR A 44 -21.18 -1.51 -10.77
CA TYR A 44 -19.75 -1.79 -10.63
C TYR A 44 -19.26 -1.63 -9.19
N GLN A 45 -19.83 -0.72 -8.40
CA GLN A 45 -19.46 -0.58 -6.98
C GLN A 45 -19.77 -1.84 -6.17
N TYR A 46 -20.87 -2.55 -6.47
CA TYR A 46 -21.14 -3.85 -5.83
C TYR A 46 -20.10 -4.91 -6.22
N TYR A 47 -19.46 -4.75 -7.38
CA TYR A 47 -18.42 -5.65 -7.85
C TYR A 47 -17.07 -5.41 -7.17
N PHE A 48 -16.67 -4.15 -7.03
CA PHE A 48 -15.42 -3.76 -6.41
C PHE A 48 -15.63 -3.53 -4.90
N GLN A 49 -15.63 -4.62 -4.12
CA GLN A 49 -15.70 -4.58 -2.65
C GLN A 49 -14.55 -3.77 -2.02
N ASP A 50 -14.73 -3.26 -0.80
CA ASP A 50 -13.85 -2.24 -0.21
C ASP A 50 -12.44 -2.68 0.23
N HIS A 51 -12.01 -3.92 -0.03
CA HIS A 51 -10.85 -4.53 0.65
C HIS A 51 -9.87 -5.26 -0.28
N TYR A 52 -9.42 -4.61 -1.37
CA TYR A 52 -8.35 -5.17 -2.21
C TYR A 52 -6.97 -4.69 -1.79
N ARG A 53 -6.02 -5.63 -1.79
CA ARG A 53 -4.62 -5.37 -1.43
C ARG A 53 -3.73 -5.76 -2.61
N CYS A 54 -3.00 -4.81 -3.19
CA CYS A 54 -2.07 -5.06 -4.29
C CYS A 54 -0.64 -4.90 -3.81
N GLU A 55 0.10 -6.00 -3.84
CA GLU A 55 1.45 -6.11 -3.29
C GLU A 55 2.49 -6.17 -4.40
N LEU A 56 3.30 -5.12 -4.49
CA LEU A 56 4.39 -5.00 -5.45
C LEU A 56 5.71 -5.32 -4.73
N VAL A 57 6.00 -6.62 -4.60
CA VAL A 57 7.10 -7.17 -3.79
C VAL A 57 8.24 -7.78 -4.59
N GLY A 58 9.41 -7.84 -3.95
CA GLY A 58 10.53 -8.64 -4.43
C GLY A 58 10.24 -10.13 -4.34
N GLU A 59 10.90 -10.92 -5.18
CA GLU A 59 10.90 -12.38 -5.08
C GLU A 59 11.39 -12.80 -3.67
N GLY A 60 10.57 -13.58 -2.96
CA GLY A 60 10.88 -14.06 -1.62
C GLY A 60 10.64 -13.04 -0.48
N CYS A 61 10.03 -11.88 -0.74
CA CYS A 61 9.57 -11.00 0.32
C CYS A 61 8.24 -11.50 0.89
N ASP A 62 8.16 -11.54 2.22
CA ASP A 62 6.96 -11.87 2.95
C ASP A 62 6.69 -10.75 3.95
N PHE A 63 5.53 -10.11 3.84
CA PHE A 63 5.12 -9.03 4.73
C PHE A 63 4.70 -9.53 6.11
N ASP A 64 4.35 -10.82 6.21
CA ASP A 64 3.90 -11.45 7.44
C ASP A 64 5.09 -12.06 8.23
N ALA A 65 6.23 -12.26 7.57
CA ALA A 65 7.47 -12.63 8.22
C ALA A 65 7.99 -11.44 9.05
N TYR A 66 7.94 -11.58 10.38
CA TYR A 66 8.24 -10.53 11.37
C TYR A 66 9.70 -10.00 11.37
N ALA A 67 10.56 -10.50 10.49
CA ALA A 67 11.95 -10.10 10.42
C ALA A 67 12.29 -9.60 9.00
N PRO A 68 12.88 -8.39 8.86
CA PRO A 68 13.42 -7.98 7.57
C PRO A 68 14.48 -9.00 7.17
N LYS A 69 14.35 -9.54 5.95
CA LYS A 69 15.51 -10.11 5.27
C LYS A 69 16.46 -8.93 5.08
N ALA A 70 17.54 -8.90 5.85
CA ALA A 70 18.61 -7.94 5.67
C ALA A 70 18.85 -7.82 4.16
N LEU A 71 18.82 -6.60 3.64
CA LEU A 71 19.28 -6.33 2.28
C LEU A 71 20.59 -7.10 2.16
N LYS A 72 20.60 -8.14 1.32
CA LYS A 72 21.85 -8.77 0.93
C LYS A 72 22.60 -7.67 0.19
N GLN A 73 23.37 -6.86 0.93
CA GLN A 73 24.59 -6.31 0.37
C GLN A 73 25.25 -7.51 -0.29
N LEU A 74 25.55 -7.36 -1.57
CA LEU A 74 26.33 -8.30 -2.35
C LEU A 74 27.73 -8.35 -1.73
N SER A 75 27.85 -8.99 -0.58
CA SER A 75 29.10 -9.51 -0.09
C SER A 75 29.38 -10.71 -0.98
N ASN A 76 30.32 -10.55 -1.90
CA ASN A 76 30.84 -11.62 -2.77
C ASN A 76 31.62 -12.69 -1.98
N THR A 77 31.17 -13.04 -0.78
CA THR A 77 31.74 -14.09 0.07
C THR A 77 30.66 -15.11 0.33
N SER A 78 30.50 -15.99 -0.65
CA SER A 78 29.74 -17.22 -0.54
C SER A 78 30.40 -18.16 0.47
N GLN A 79 29.72 -18.39 1.58
CA GLN A 79 29.68 -19.73 2.16
C GLN A 79 28.21 -20.16 2.30
N PRO A 80 27.83 -21.34 1.78
CA PRO A 80 26.51 -21.90 1.97
C PRO A 80 26.42 -22.47 3.39
N MET A 81 25.75 -21.78 4.30
CA MET A 81 25.30 -22.40 5.55
C MET A 81 24.02 -23.22 5.28
N PRO A 82 23.87 -24.40 5.87
CA PRO A 82 22.70 -25.24 5.70
C PRO A 82 21.46 -24.53 6.25
N SER A 83 20.46 -24.36 5.39
CA SER A 83 19.16 -23.81 5.73
C SER A 83 18.41 -24.76 6.65
N SER A 84 18.52 -24.54 7.96
CA SER A 84 17.64 -25.14 8.96
C SER A 84 16.20 -24.71 8.69
N THR A 85 15.40 -25.64 8.19
CA THR A 85 13.97 -25.48 7.92
C THR A 85 13.22 -25.51 9.23
N TYR A 86 13.15 -24.37 9.92
CA TYR A 86 12.23 -24.23 11.04
C TYR A 86 10.80 -24.21 10.49
N LYS A 87 10.11 -25.36 10.59
CA LYS A 87 8.66 -25.45 10.42
C LYS A 87 8.01 -24.59 11.51
N TRP A 88 7.60 -23.39 11.15
CA TRP A 88 6.75 -22.58 12.00
C TRP A 88 5.35 -23.22 12.02
N THR A 89 4.96 -23.69 13.20
CA THR A 89 3.58 -24.10 13.47
C THR A 89 2.68 -22.88 13.48
N GLU A 90 1.66 -22.96 12.64
CA GLU A 90 0.61 -21.97 12.40
C GLU A 90 -0.21 -21.76 13.67
N GLY A 91 0.27 -20.88 14.56
CA GLY A 91 -0.46 -20.47 15.75
C GLY A 91 -1.60 -19.54 15.39
N TYR A 92 -2.81 -20.09 15.36
CA TYR A 92 -4.12 -19.43 15.55
C TYR A 92 -4.04 -17.91 15.74
N ARG A 93 -4.15 -17.14 14.65
CA ARG A 93 -4.66 -15.76 14.70
C ARG A 93 -6.13 -15.79 14.31
N GLY A 94 -6.99 -15.78 15.31
CA GLY A 94 -8.40 -15.45 15.14
C GLY A 94 -8.54 -14.03 14.62
N SER A 95 -8.80 -13.89 13.32
CA SER A 95 -9.35 -12.68 12.73
C SER A 95 -10.48 -13.10 11.82
N TRP A 96 -11.70 -13.04 12.36
CA TRP A 96 -12.97 -13.29 11.65
C TRP A 96 -13.33 -12.16 10.68
N PHE A 97 -12.33 -11.52 10.08
CA PHE A 97 -12.52 -10.53 9.03
C PHE A 97 -12.04 -11.16 7.73
N ASN A 98 -12.90 -11.17 6.71
CA ASN A 98 -12.59 -11.62 5.36
C ASN A 98 -11.18 -11.12 4.98
N PRO A 99 -10.19 -12.01 4.79
CA PRO A 99 -8.84 -11.58 4.47
C PRO A 99 -8.90 -10.85 3.13
N ALA A 100 -8.49 -9.57 3.13
CA ALA A 100 -8.42 -8.75 1.94
C ALA A 100 -7.76 -9.54 0.79
N LEU A 101 -8.42 -9.61 -0.37
CA LEU A 101 -7.88 -10.32 -1.52
C LEU A 101 -6.53 -9.69 -1.88
N THR A 102 -5.46 -10.46 -1.71
CA THR A 102 -4.08 -9.98 -1.84
C THR A 102 -3.49 -10.46 -3.16
N LEU A 103 -3.23 -9.52 -4.07
CA LEU A 103 -2.60 -9.77 -5.36
C LEU A 103 -1.10 -9.47 -5.28
N ARG A 104 -0.26 -10.50 -5.35
CA ARG A 104 1.21 -10.38 -5.36
C ARG A 104 1.76 -10.41 -6.78
N PHE A 105 2.56 -9.41 -7.13
CA PHE A 105 3.25 -9.33 -8.41
C PHE A 105 4.76 -9.54 -8.22
N PRO A 106 5.30 -10.76 -8.44
CA PRO A 106 6.74 -10.97 -8.42
C PRO A 106 7.44 -10.21 -9.56
N VAL A 107 8.72 -9.93 -9.35
CA VAL A 107 9.57 -9.25 -10.33
C VAL A 107 9.70 -10.11 -11.59
N PHE A 108 9.22 -9.59 -12.73
CA PHE A 108 9.59 -10.13 -14.03
C PHE A 108 11.08 -9.86 -14.28
N ARG A 109 11.95 -10.85 -14.05
CA ARG A 109 13.33 -10.79 -14.53
C ARG A 109 13.30 -10.95 -16.05
N ALA A 110 13.42 -9.83 -16.77
CA ALA A 110 13.44 -9.76 -18.23
C ALA A 110 14.63 -10.48 -18.91
N GLY A 111 15.34 -11.38 -18.24
CA GLY A 111 16.57 -12.01 -18.74
C GLY A 111 16.70 -13.51 -18.51
N ARG A 112 15.78 -14.15 -17.78
CA ARG A 112 15.70 -15.62 -17.78
C ARG A 112 14.42 -15.98 -18.50
N ARG A 113 14.56 -16.57 -19.70
CA ARG A 113 13.51 -17.39 -20.30
C ARG A 113 13.24 -18.50 -19.29
N SER A 114 12.33 -18.21 -18.38
CA SER A 114 11.79 -19.18 -17.47
C SER A 114 11.14 -20.23 -18.33
N SER A 115 11.82 -21.37 -18.50
CA SER A 115 11.34 -22.52 -19.25
C SER A 115 10.25 -23.25 -18.45
N TYR A 116 9.28 -22.51 -17.91
CA TYR A 116 8.03 -23.08 -17.46
C TYR A 116 7.15 -23.21 -18.71
N PRO A 117 6.77 -24.44 -19.10
CA PRO A 117 5.90 -24.67 -20.24
C PRO A 117 4.47 -24.34 -19.80
N GLY A 118 4.08 -23.08 -19.95
CA GLY A 118 2.69 -22.67 -19.72
C GLY A 118 2.53 -21.15 -19.72
N PRO A 119 1.40 -20.63 -20.23
CA PRO A 119 1.06 -19.24 -20.02
C PRO A 119 0.88 -19.04 -18.51
N VAL A 120 1.82 -18.34 -17.87
CA VAL A 120 1.63 -17.81 -16.52
C VAL A 120 0.62 -16.67 -16.62
N LEU A 121 -0.62 -17.02 -16.95
CA LEU A 121 -1.78 -16.21 -16.67
C LEU A 121 -1.81 -16.11 -15.15
N TYR A 122 -1.45 -14.94 -14.64
CA TYR A 122 -1.60 -14.64 -13.24
C TYR A 122 -3.04 -14.93 -12.83
N HIS A 123 -3.25 -16.01 -12.05
CA HIS A 123 -4.56 -16.38 -11.53
C HIS A 123 -5.24 -15.23 -10.74
N GLY A 124 -4.46 -14.23 -10.32
CA GLY A 124 -4.94 -12.99 -9.73
C GLY A 124 -5.73 -12.06 -10.67
N TRP A 125 -5.39 -11.99 -11.96
CA TRP A 125 -6.15 -11.18 -12.94
C TRP A 125 -7.41 -11.89 -13.41
N LEU A 126 -7.41 -13.22 -13.36
CA LEU A 126 -8.58 -14.06 -13.52
C LEU A 126 -9.47 -14.10 -12.26
N SER A 127 -9.08 -13.41 -11.19
CA SER A 127 -10.04 -13.10 -10.13
C SER A 127 -11.18 -12.28 -10.76
N PRO A 128 -12.44 -12.49 -10.34
CA PRO A 128 -13.58 -11.82 -10.96
C PRO A 128 -13.32 -10.31 -11.10
N HIS A 129 -12.75 -9.67 -10.09
CA HIS A 129 -12.45 -8.23 -10.06
C HIS A 129 -11.60 -7.72 -11.24
N GLY A 130 -10.64 -8.51 -11.72
CA GLY A 130 -9.82 -8.18 -12.90
C GLY A 130 -10.46 -8.54 -14.24
N ALA A 131 -11.48 -9.41 -14.25
CA ALA A 131 -12.15 -9.83 -15.48
C ALA A 131 -13.05 -8.73 -16.06
N LEU A 132 -13.67 -7.91 -15.20
CA LEU A 132 -14.63 -6.89 -15.64
C LEU A 132 -13.99 -5.82 -16.54
N ILE A 133 -12.76 -5.40 -16.20
CA ILE A 133 -11.99 -4.44 -17.02
C ILE A 133 -11.59 -5.00 -18.40
N LEU A 134 -11.70 -6.31 -18.61
CA LEU A 134 -11.34 -6.99 -19.86
C LEU A 134 -12.55 -7.25 -20.77
N VAL A 135 -13.77 -6.96 -20.32
CA VAL A 135 -15.00 -7.26 -21.09
C VAL A 135 -15.07 -6.43 -22.37
N CYS A 136 -15.01 -5.10 -22.26
CA CYS A 136 -14.98 -4.21 -23.41
C CYS A 136 -14.34 -2.86 -23.05
N LYS A 137 -14.04 -2.03 -24.06
CA LYS A 137 -13.39 -0.72 -23.88
C LYS A 137 -14.20 0.23 -22.99
N GLN A 138 -15.52 0.26 -23.15
CA GLN A 138 -16.39 1.15 -22.37
C GLN A 138 -16.39 0.77 -20.90
N VAL A 139 -16.65 -0.51 -20.60
CA VAL A 139 -16.61 -1.04 -19.22
C VAL A 139 -15.23 -0.81 -18.61
N CYS A 140 -14.14 -1.03 -19.38
CA CYS A 140 -12.78 -0.76 -18.92
C CYS A 140 -12.60 0.69 -18.46
N VAL A 141 -13.00 1.68 -19.27
CA VAL A 141 -12.87 3.10 -18.93
C VAL A 141 -13.69 3.47 -17.68
N GLU A 142 -14.90 2.92 -17.54
CA GLU A 142 -15.78 3.20 -16.40
C GLU A 142 -15.28 2.53 -15.10
N THR A 143 -14.76 1.32 -15.19
CA THR A 143 -14.42 0.48 -14.02
C THR A 143 -13.00 0.66 -13.53
N LEU A 144 -12.07 1.08 -14.39
CA LEU A 144 -10.66 1.24 -14.02
C LEU A 144 -10.45 2.24 -12.86
N PRO A 145 -11.10 3.42 -12.83
CA PRO A 145 -11.01 4.33 -11.69
C PRO A 145 -11.56 3.72 -10.39
N LEU A 146 -12.68 2.99 -10.49
CA LEU A 146 -13.31 2.33 -9.34
C LEU A 146 -12.39 1.26 -8.74
N LEU A 147 -11.78 0.45 -9.60
CA LEU A 147 -10.81 -0.57 -9.19
C LEU A 147 -9.63 0.05 -8.44
N TYR A 148 -9.00 1.09 -9.00
CA TYR A 148 -7.82 1.72 -8.39
C TYR A 148 -8.13 2.47 -7.09
N ASN A 149 -9.36 2.98 -6.94
CA ASN A 149 -9.83 3.59 -5.69
C ASN A 149 -9.97 2.56 -4.56
N GLN A 150 -10.30 1.31 -4.89
CA GLN A 150 -10.48 0.28 -3.87
C GLN A 150 -9.20 -0.47 -3.51
N ILE A 151 -8.20 -0.46 -4.39
CA ILE A 151 -6.92 -1.12 -4.16
C ILE A 151 -6.04 -0.31 -3.21
N THR A 152 -5.57 -0.97 -2.16
CA THR A 152 -4.44 -0.50 -1.36
C THR A 152 -3.14 -0.97 -2.00
N PHE A 153 -2.36 -0.03 -2.54
CA PHE A 153 -1.07 -0.34 -3.16
C PHE A 153 0.03 -0.43 -2.12
N ILE A 154 0.77 -1.53 -2.10
CA ILE A 154 1.80 -1.81 -1.10
C ILE A 154 3.19 -1.84 -1.72
N PHE A 155 4.11 -1.07 -1.13
CA PHE A 155 5.49 -0.98 -1.57
C PHE A 155 6.49 -1.13 -0.42
N GLU A 156 7.51 -1.95 -0.60
CA GLU A 156 8.64 -2.10 0.34
C GLU A 156 9.93 -1.39 -0.12
N ALA A 157 9.95 -0.86 -1.35
CA ALA A 157 11.16 -0.31 -1.95
C ALA A 157 10.87 0.95 -2.78
N PRO A 158 11.75 1.98 -2.70
CA PRO A 158 11.50 3.27 -3.33
C PRO A 158 11.46 3.17 -4.87
N ARG A 159 12.33 2.34 -5.46
CA ARG A 159 12.33 2.10 -6.91
C ARG A 159 11.01 1.54 -7.43
N ARG A 160 10.27 0.77 -6.61
CA ARG A 160 8.98 0.19 -7.04
C ARG A 160 7.87 1.23 -7.04
N VAL A 161 7.89 2.15 -6.07
CA VAL A 161 7.03 3.33 -6.08
C VAL A 161 7.28 4.14 -7.37
N GLU A 162 8.54 4.46 -7.65
CA GLU A 162 8.89 5.23 -8.86
C GLU A 162 8.50 4.50 -10.17
N ASN A 163 8.76 3.20 -10.26
CA ASN A 163 8.39 2.41 -11.43
C ASN A 163 6.88 2.30 -11.62
N PHE A 164 6.12 2.16 -10.54
CA PHE A 164 4.66 2.16 -10.58
C PHE A 164 4.13 3.48 -11.12
N LEU A 165 4.59 4.60 -10.56
CA LEU A 165 4.20 5.94 -11.02
C LEU A 165 4.63 6.25 -12.46
N ARG A 166 5.74 5.67 -12.93
CA ARG A 166 6.21 5.86 -14.31
C ARG A 166 5.41 5.04 -15.33
N ARG A 167 4.97 3.84 -14.96
CA ARG A 167 4.27 2.91 -15.86
C ARG A 167 2.77 3.15 -15.92
N MET A 168 2.20 3.71 -14.85
CA MET A 168 0.78 3.99 -14.77
C MET A 168 0.43 5.22 -15.62
N PRO A 169 -0.65 5.18 -16.41
CA PRO A 169 -1.18 6.36 -17.08
C PRO A 169 -1.51 7.47 -16.09
N GLN A 170 -1.14 8.71 -16.42
CA GLN A 170 -1.33 9.86 -15.54
C GLN A 170 -2.80 10.08 -15.13
N ALA A 171 -3.75 9.74 -16.01
CA ALA A 171 -5.19 9.84 -15.71
C ALA A 171 -5.62 8.98 -14.50
N ILE A 172 -4.94 7.85 -14.27
CA ILE A 172 -5.26 6.91 -13.19
C ILE A 172 -4.62 7.34 -11.87
N HIS A 173 -3.63 8.24 -11.89
CA HIS A 173 -2.98 8.71 -10.65
C HIS A 173 -3.97 9.34 -9.67
N ASN A 174 -5.01 10.00 -10.20
CA ASN A 174 -6.07 10.61 -9.40
C ASN A 174 -7.10 9.60 -8.87
N SER A 175 -7.05 8.34 -9.33
CA SER A 175 -7.92 7.28 -8.83
C SER A 175 -7.30 6.53 -7.64
N VAL A 176 -6.00 6.66 -7.40
CA VAL A 176 -5.33 5.99 -6.28
C VAL A 176 -5.58 6.76 -4.99
N THR A 177 -6.32 6.13 -4.06
CA THR A 177 -6.71 6.75 -2.79
C THR A 177 -6.07 6.09 -1.57
N LYS A 178 -5.59 4.84 -1.68
CA LYS A 178 -5.01 4.06 -0.58
C LYS A 178 -3.57 3.63 -0.90
N LEU A 179 -2.62 3.97 -0.03
CA LEU A 179 -1.19 3.63 -0.17
C LEU A 179 -0.65 3.04 1.14
N HIS A 180 0.14 1.97 1.03
CA HIS A 180 0.84 1.36 2.15
C HIS A 180 2.34 1.23 1.85
N LEU A 181 3.17 1.80 2.72
CA LEU A 181 4.63 1.76 2.59
C LEU A 181 5.24 0.92 3.71
N TYR A 182 6.08 -0.06 3.34
CA TYR A 182 7.00 -0.73 4.22
C TYR A 182 8.36 -0.06 4.11
N TYR A 183 8.70 0.74 5.10
CA TYR A 183 9.91 1.57 5.10
C TYR A 183 10.91 1.05 6.12
N THR A 184 11.97 0.42 5.64
CA THR A 184 13.10 0.00 6.46
C THR A 184 14.20 1.06 6.40
N THR A 185 14.59 1.61 7.55
CA THR A 185 15.70 2.58 7.60
C THR A 185 17.04 1.88 7.43
N TYR A 186 18.06 2.61 6.97
CA TYR A 186 19.41 2.05 6.78
C TYR A 186 20.03 1.61 8.11
N GLY A 187 19.83 2.39 9.18
CA GLY A 187 20.44 2.16 10.49
C GLY A 187 21.72 2.97 10.70
N SER A 188 22.45 2.67 11.78
CA SER A 188 23.75 3.28 12.07
C SER A 188 24.82 2.70 11.14
N PRO A 189 25.57 3.52 10.38
CA PRO A 189 26.69 3.02 9.59
C PRO A 189 27.81 2.50 10.51
N ALA A 190 28.34 1.32 10.23
CA ALA A 190 29.44 0.74 11.00
C ALA A 190 30.78 1.43 10.69
N ALA A 191 30.96 1.88 9.44
CA ALA A 191 32.12 2.63 8.99
C ALA A 191 31.72 4.02 8.48
N ALA A 192 32.62 5.01 8.61
CA ALA A 192 32.39 6.36 8.11
C ALA A 192 32.13 6.40 6.58
N SER A 193 32.72 5.47 5.82
CA SER A 193 32.47 5.31 4.38
C SER A 193 31.00 4.98 4.06
N ASP A 194 30.31 4.30 4.97
CA ASP A 194 28.94 3.82 4.76
C ASP A 194 27.89 4.93 4.96
N VAL A 195 28.28 6.07 5.51
CA VAL A 195 27.42 7.27 5.61
C VAL A 195 26.89 7.66 4.23
N THR A 196 27.73 7.53 3.18
CA THR A 196 27.32 7.82 1.80
C THR A 196 26.17 6.93 1.32
N TRP A 197 26.12 5.67 1.77
CA TRP A 197 25.04 4.74 1.43
C TRP A 197 23.77 5.03 2.23
N GLN A 198 23.91 5.43 3.50
CA GLN A 198 22.81 5.91 4.31
C GLN A 198 22.14 7.13 3.67
N GLU A 199 22.92 8.12 3.23
CA GLU A 199 22.42 9.32 2.57
C GLU A 199 21.72 8.98 1.25
N LYS A 200 22.34 8.17 0.39
CA LYS A 200 21.71 7.67 -0.85
C LYS A 200 20.40 6.94 -0.60
N HIS A 201 20.30 6.16 0.48
CA HIS A 201 19.08 5.46 0.87
C HIS A 201 17.97 6.44 1.25
N ILE A 202 18.28 7.42 2.10
CA ILE A 202 17.35 8.46 2.52
C ILE A 202 16.89 9.28 1.31
N GLU A 203 17.80 9.70 0.43
CA GLU A 203 17.48 10.43 -0.80
C GLU A 203 16.60 9.61 -1.75
N SER A 204 16.87 8.31 -1.90
CA SER A 204 16.05 7.44 -2.75
C SER A 204 14.61 7.36 -2.24
N TRP A 205 14.41 7.22 -0.93
CA TRP A 205 13.08 7.26 -0.33
C TRP A 205 12.45 8.65 -0.44
N ALA A 206 13.22 9.72 -0.22
CA ALA A 206 12.73 11.08 -0.34
C ALA A 206 12.24 11.37 -1.76
N ARG A 207 12.98 10.94 -2.79
CA ARG A 207 12.57 11.07 -4.19
C ARG A 207 11.29 10.31 -4.49
N ALA A 208 11.21 9.05 -4.05
CA ALA A 208 10.03 8.20 -4.25
C ALA A 208 8.78 8.77 -3.56
N CYS A 209 8.88 9.15 -2.28
CA CYS A 209 7.77 9.75 -1.54
C CYS A 209 7.36 11.12 -2.11
N LYS A 210 8.32 11.94 -2.54
CA LYS A 210 8.03 13.22 -3.23
C LYS A 210 7.31 13.00 -4.56
N ALA A 211 7.73 12.01 -5.35
CA ALA A 211 7.06 11.63 -6.58
C ALA A 211 5.63 11.13 -6.30
N ALA A 212 5.46 10.26 -5.29
CA ALA A 212 4.14 9.77 -4.88
C ALA A 212 3.22 10.91 -4.42
N ALA A 213 3.69 11.78 -3.52
CA ALA A 213 2.91 12.92 -3.04
C ALA A 213 2.58 13.94 -4.15
N LYS A 214 3.40 14.05 -5.20
CA LYS A 214 3.12 14.92 -6.36
C LYS A 214 2.11 14.29 -7.31
N SER A 215 2.23 13.00 -7.58
CA SER A 215 1.42 12.28 -8.57
C SER A 215 0.06 11.87 -8.02
N LEU A 216 0.01 11.34 -6.80
CA LEU A 216 -1.19 10.78 -6.18
C LEU A 216 -1.99 11.87 -5.45
N THR A 217 -2.53 12.81 -6.22
CA THR A 217 -3.19 14.00 -5.65
C THR A 217 -4.45 13.70 -4.86
N CYS A 218 -5.13 12.57 -5.16
CA CYS A 218 -6.35 12.13 -4.48
C CYS A 218 -6.09 11.10 -3.37
N LEU A 219 -4.84 10.93 -2.92
CA LEU A 219 -4.51 10.00 -1.85
C LEU A 219 -5.23 10.40 -0.55
N ARG A 220 -6.05 9.50 0.00
CA ARG A 220 -6.86 9.69 1.22
C ARG A 220 -6.31 8.97 2.43
N GLU A 221 -5.82 7.74 2.22
CA GLU A 221 -5.36 6.85 3.27
C GLU A 221 -3.90 6.47 3.03
N LEU A 222 -3.04 6.72 4.03
CA LEU A 222 -1.64 6.36 3.99
C LEU A 222 -1.25 5.55 5.22
N ASN A 223 -0.92 4.28 4.99
CA ASN A 223 -0.38 3.38 5.99
C ASN A 223 1.14 3.27 5.83
N VAL A 224 1.89 3.37 6.91
CA VAL A 224 3.35 3.25 6.89
C VAL A 224 3.81 2.33 7.99
N ASP A 225 4.42 1.21 7.62
CA ASP A 225 5.14 0.33 8.52
C ASP A 225 6.62 0.69 8.48
N VAL A 226 7.12 1.29 9.55
CA VAL A 226 8.51 1.72 9.66
C VAL A 226 9.28 0.73 10.51
N TRP A 227 10.37 0.20 9.96
CA TRP A 227 11.36 -0.56 10.71
C TRP A 227 12.64 0.26 10.86
N ILE A 228 12.94 0.69 12.08
CA ILE A 228 14.11 1.50 12.41
C ILE A 228 15.28 0.57 12.79
N ASN A 229 16.35 0.62 11.99
CA ASN A 229 17.59 -0.13 12.19
C ASN A 229 18.67 0.63 12.97
N GLU A 230 18.33 1.75 13.60
CA GLU A 230 19.26 2.50 14.45
C GLU A 230 19.47 1.79 15.79
N ASP A 231 20.70 1.83 16.32
CA ASP A 231 21.02 1.19 17.60
C ASP A 231 20.43 1.98 18.78
N ALA A 232 20.40 3.31 18.67
CA ALA A 232 19.85 4.22 19.67
C ALA A 232 18.84 5.18 19.02
N PRO A 233 17.60 4.71 18.74
CA PRO A 233 16.60 5.51 18.03
C PRO A 233 16.23 6.75 18.85
N LYS A 234 16.23 7.90 18.18
CA LYS A 234 15.82 9.18 18.77
C LYS A 234 14.39 9.50 18.34
N PHE A 235 13.47 9.54 19.30
CA PHE A 235 12.06 9.85 19.03
C PHE A 235 11.80 11.36 18.97
N ASN A 236 12.29 12.01 17.92
CA ASN A 236 11.96 13.39 17.57
C ASN A 236 11.56 13.49 16.09
N LEU A 237 10.93 14.59 15.67
CA LEU A 237 10.49 14.74 14.27
C LEU A 237 11.58 15.24 13.33
N ARG A 238 12.77 15.53 13.86
CA ARG A 238 13.92 16.09 13.13
C ARG A 238 14.89 15.04 12.60
N GLN A 239 14.61 13.76 12.82
CA GLN A 239 15.44 12.68 12.29
C GLN A 239 15.48 12.70 10.76
N LYS A 240 16.68 12.53 10.17
CA LYS A 240 16.87 12.54 8.72
C LYS A 240 16.03 11.47 8.02
N TRP A 241 15.89 10.29 8.63
CA TRP A 241 15.11 9.19 8.06
C TRP A 241 13.61 9.49 7.97
N LEU A 242 13.08 10.50 8.68
CA LEU A 242 11.67 10.93 8.58
C LEU A 242 11.39 11.82 7.37
N GLN A 243 12.40 12.49 6.81
CA GLN A 243 12.22 13.44 5.71
C GLN A 243 11.44 12.88 4.50
N PRO A 244 11.61 11.60 4.09
CA PRO A 244 10.78 11.00 3.06
C PRO A 244 9.29 10.97 3.39
N LEU A 245 8.92 10.65 4.63
CA LEU A 245 7.51 10.52 5.05
C LEU A 245 6.83 11.89 5.11
N LEU A 246 7.57 12.92 5.53
CA LEU A 246 7.05 14.29 5.63
C LEU A 246 6.73 14.91 4.25
N GLN A 247 7.15 14.32 3.13
CA GLN A 247 6.76 14.78 1.79
C GLN A 247 5.24 14.73 1.56
N PHE A 248 4.53 13.82 2.24
CA PHE A 248 3.08 13.69 2.14
C PHE A 248 2.32 14.82 2.83
N ARG A 249 2.99 15.65 3.66
CA ARG A 249 2.40 16.85 4.26
C ARG A 249 1.89 17.85 3.22
N ARG A 250 2.44 17.82 2.00
CA ARG A 250 1.93 18.61 0.88
C ARG A 250 0.47 18.33 0.53
N LEU A 251 -0.05 17.14 0.83
CA LEU A 251 -1.44 16.76 0.55
C LEU A 251 -2.43 17.31 1.57
N THR A 252 -1.94 17.82 2.70
CA THR A 252 -2.75 18.36 3.81
C THR A 252 -2.57 19.84 4.04
N CYS A 253 -1.38 20.38 3.73
CA CYS A 253 -1.10 21.80 3.82
C CYS A 253 -1.36 22.48 2.48
N ASP A 254 -2.28 23.46 2.48
CA ASP A 254 -2.29 24.49 1.45
C ASP A 254 -0.93 25.16 1.47
N THR A 255 -0.18 25.08 0.37
CA THR A 255 1.07 25.83 0.21
C THR A 255 0.74 27.31 0.07
N GLN A 256 0.26 27.93 1.15
CA GLN A 256 0.17 29.39 1.30
C GLN A 256 1.52 29.89 1.77
N LYS A 257 2.45 30.00 0.82
CA LYS A 257 3.55 30.95 0.90
C LYS A 257 3.73 31.49 -0.51
N ASP A 258 3.05 32.59 -0.77
CA ASP A 258 3.74 33.78 -1.25
C ASP A 258 2.89 35.00 -0.92
N GLU A 259 3.49 35.86 -0.10
CA GLU A 259 3.06 37.21 0.24
C GLU A 259 3.25 38.12 -0.99
N SER A 260 2.60 37.80 -2.10
CA SER A 260 2.48 38.70 -3.24
C SER A 260 1.07 39.29 -3.26
N PRO A 261 0.90 40.56 -2.87
CA PRO A 261 -0.40 41.20 -2.74
C PRO A 261 -0.88 41.74 -4.09
N VAL A 262 -0.88 40.94 -5.17
CA VAL A 262 -1.51 41.38 -6.42
C VAL A 262 -2.11 40.20 -7.17
N GLY A 263 -3.44 40.10 -7.10
CA GLY A 263 -4.26 39.68 -8.24
C GLY A 263 -4.45 38.18 -8.48
N THR A 264 -5.72 37.78 -8.38
CA THR A 264 -6.37 36.65 -9.07
C THR A 264 -6.18 35.21 -8.55
N SER A 265 -7.25 34.77 -7.87
CA SER A 265 -7.75 33.39 -7.68
C SER A 265 -6.87 32.39 -6.93
N LEU A 266 -6.92 32.48 -5.60
CA LEU A 266 -6.53 31.41 -4.67
C LEU A 266 -7.54 30.25 -4.76
N VAL A 267 -7.41 29.39 -5.77
CA VAL A 267 -8.07 28.09 -5.77
C VAL A 267 -7.45 27.25 -4.65
N LYS A 268 -8.09 27.24 -3.48
CA LYS A 268 -7.72 26.37 -2.35
C LYS A 268 -7.68 24.94 -2.86
N ARG A 269 -6.54 24.25 -2.71
CA ARG A 269 -6.46 22.85 -3.11
C ARG A 269 -7.22 22.04 -2.06
N PRO A 270 -8.09 21.11 -2.47
CA PRO A 270 -8.76 20.26 -1.50
C PRO A 270 -7.71 19.46 -0.74
N LYS A 271 -7.82 19.45 0.60
CA LYS A 271 -7.05 18.53 1.44
C LYS A 271 -7.54 17.12 1.14
N THR A 272 -6.68 16.30 0.56
CA THR A 272 -7.08 14.96 0.11
C THR A 272 -6.71 13.89 1.11
N LEU A 273 -5.58 14.03 1.79
CA LEU A 273 -5.11 13.06 2.78
C LEU A 273 -5.85 13.24 4.11
N THR A 274 -6.70 12.28 4.45
CA THR A 274 -7.58 12.31 5.62
C THR A 274 -7.11 11.40 6.74
N ALA A 275 -6.53 10.25 6.39
CA ALA A 275 -6.07 9.25 7.35
C ALA A 275 -4.60 8.88 7.12
N VAL A 276 -3.81 8.96 8.19
CA VAL A 276 -2.42 8.48 8.20
C VAL A 276 -2.25 7.56 9.39
N GLN A 277 -1.74 6.35 9.14
CA GLN A 277 -1.40 5.39 10.19
C GLN A 277 0.07 5.00 10.06
N VAL A 278 0.88 5.43 11.03
CA VAL A 278 2.29 5.03 11.12
C VAL A 278 2.48 4.03 12.24
N ARG A 279 2.95 2.82 11.91
CA ARG A 279 3.34 1.78 12.87
C ARG A 279 4.87 1.70 12.88
N LEU A 280 5.47 1.99 14.03
CA LEU A 280 6.92 1.92 14.19
C LEU A 280 7.35 0.70 14.94
N LYS A 281 8.42 0.08 14.45
CA LYS A 281 9.13 -1.02 15.08
C LYS A 281 10.62 -0.71 15.09
N THR A 282 11.28 -1.03 16.20
CA THR A 282 12.73 -1.00 16.36
C THR A 282 13.20 -2.38 16.79
N ARG A 283 14.51 -2.59 16.90
CA ARG A 283 15.05 -3.80 17.55
C ARG A 283 14.52 -3.97 18.99
N LEU A 284 14.35 -2.87 19.73
CA LEU A 284 13.79 -2.88 21.10
C LEU A 284 12.30 -3.26 21.12
N TRP A 285 11.56 -3.03 20.04
CA TRP A 285 10.16 -3.47 19.93
C TRP A 285 10.05 -5.00 19.86
N ALA A 286 10.98 -5.64 19.15
CA ALA A 286 11.03 -7.09 19.00
C ALA A 286 11.63 -7.79 20.24
N HIS A 287 12.21 -7.03 21.16
CA HIS A 287 12.71 -7.54 22.41
C HIS A 287 11.53 -7.78 23.36
N ASP A 288 11.29 -9.03 23.76
CA ASP A 288 10.14 -9.36 24.62
C ASP A 288 10.35 -9.00 26.09
N PHE A 289 11.56 -8.56 26.47
CA PHE A 289 11.95 -8.24 27.86
C PHE A 289 11.44 -9.34 28.80
N ASN A 290 11.84 -10.59 28.56
CA ASN A 290 11.27 -11.80 29.18
C ASN A 290 11.09 -11.74 30.70
N TYR A 291 11.88 -10.93 31.40
CA TYR A 291 11.86 -10.77 32.86
C TYR A 291 11.11 -9.53 33.35
N ASN A 292 10.61 -8.66 32.46
CA ASN A 292 9.91 -7.43 32.83
C ASN A 292 8.82 -7.05 31.79
N PRO A 293 7.65 -7.71 31.83
CA PRO A 293 6.51 -7.40 30.96
C PRO A 293 6.05 -5.92 31.00
N PRO A 294 6.09 -5.23 32.16
CA PRO A 294 5.82 -3.79 32.22
C PRO A 294 6.74 -2.93 31.33
N VAL A 295 8.03 -3.27 31.22
CA VAL A 295 8.98 -2.56 30.33
C VAL A 295 8.64 -2.83 28.87
N ALA A 296 8.33 -4.07 28.50
CA ALA A 296 7.89 -4.40 27.13
C ALA A 296 6.63 -3.61 26.75
N LYS A 297 5.65 -3.53 27.66
CA LYS A 297 4.42 -2.76 27.47
C LYS A 297 4.71 -1.27 27.31
N ALA A 298 5.59 -0.70 28.14
CA ALA A 298 6.01 0.70 28.04
C ALA A 298 6.73 0.98 26.70
N CYS A 299 7.65 0.10 26.28
CA CYS A 299 8.33 0.18 24.99
C CYS A 299 7.33 0.21 23.84
N LYS A 300 6.38 -0.74 23.81
CA LYS A 300 5.36 -0.84 22.75
C LYS A 300 4.41 0.37 22.76
N ASP A 301 4.02 0.86 23.93
CA ASP A 301 3.15 2.04 24.06
C ASP A 301 3.86 3.31 23.53
N LEU A 302 5.13 3.52 23.85
CA LEU A 302 5.91 4.68 23.40
C LEU A 302 6.11 4.71 21.88
N HIS A 303 6.41 3.57 21.26
CA HIS A 303 6.50 3.47 19.79
C HIS A 303 5.15 3.74 19.12
N ARG A 304 4.05 3.26 19.70
CA ARG A 304 2.69 3.57 19.22
C ARG A 304 2.41 5.07 19.31
N LEU A 305 2.69 5.70 20.45
CA LEU A 305 2.50 7.14 20.64
C LEU A 305 3.36 7.96 19.69
N TYR A 306 4.60 7.54 19.45
CA TYR A 306 5.49 8.19 18.50
C TYR A 306 4.97 8.07 17.05
N GLY A 307 4.43 6.90 16.67
CA GLY A 307 3.76 6.72 15.38
C GLY A 307 2.54 7.60 15.18
N ILE A 308 1.73 7.77 16.23
CA ILE A 308 0.63 8.73 16.23
C ILE A 308 1.16 10.16 16.03
N GLY A 309 2.27 10.52 16.68
CA GLY A 309 2.91 11.83 16.50
C GLY A 309 3.39 12.07 15.07
N ILE A 310 4.07 11.11 14.46
CA ILE A 310 4.48 11.19 13.05
C ILE A 310 3.26 11.30 12.13
N SER A 311 2.20 10.54 12.40
CA SER A 311 0.95 10.60 11.64
C SER A 311 0.33 12.00 11.68
N LYS A 312 0.26 12.62 12.86
CA LYS A 312 -0.21 14.00 13.03
C LYS A 312 0.67 15.01 12.30
N ALA A 313 1.99 14.84 12.35
CA ALA A 313 2.93 15.71 11.64
C ALA A 313 2.75 15.63 10.12
N MET A 314 2.50 14.43 9.57
CA MET A 314 2.17 14.22 8.15
C MET A 314 0.81 14.84 7.78
N LEU A 315 -0.15 14.87 8.72
CA LEU A 315 -1.42 15.57 8.56
C LEU A 315 -1.31 17.10 8.71
N GLY A 316 -0.11 17.62 8.99
CA GLY A 316 0.19 19.05 8.99
C GLY A 316 0.27 19.72 10.35
N ALA A 317 0.09 18.98 11.45
CA ALA A 317 0.21 19.50 12.81
C ALA A 317 1.61 20.06 13.09
N LYS A 318 1.71 21.01 14.04
CA LYS A 318 3.00 21.53 14.51
C LYS A 318 3.73 20.46 15.33
N GLU A 319 5.06 20.56 15.45
CA GLU A 319 5.89 19.57 16.17
C GLU A 319 5.43 19.37 17.61
N ASP A 320 5.09 20.46 18.32
CA ASP A 320 4.61 20.38 19.71
C ASP A 320 3.27 19.66 19.85
N GLU A 321 2.31 19.98 18.99
CA GLU A 321 0.99 19.36 18.98
C GLU A 321 1.04 17.89 18.57
N ALA A 322 1.86 17.59 17.56
CA ALA A 322 2.08 16.23 17.08
C ALA A 322 2.67 15.34 18.19
N MET A 323 3.64 15.87 18.94
CA MET A 323 4.39 15.10 19.93
C MET A 323 3.83 15.19 21.36
N ASP A 324 2.78 15.97 21.63
CA ASP A 324 2.16 16.14 22.94
C ASP A 324 1.81 14.80 23.62
N LEU A 325 1.17 13.88 22.88
CA LEU A 325 0.80 12.56 23.41
C LEU A 325 2.01 11.72 23.79
N PHE A 326 3.08 11.79 22.99
CA PHE A 326 4.33 11.11 23.27
C PHE A 326 5.02 11.72 24.50
N LYS A 327 5.11 13.07 24.58
CA LYS A 327 5.68 13.80 25.71
C LYS A 327 4.97 13.44 27.02
N LYS A 328 3.63 13.52 27.05
CA LYS A 328 2.80 13.10 28.21
C LYS A 328 3.03 11.64 28.61
N GLY A 329 3.11 10.73 27.64
CA GLY A 329 3.40 9.32 27.90
C GLY A 329 4.80 9.09 28.48
N TRP A 330 5.80 9.79 27.94
CA TRP A 330 7.21 9.68 28.31
C TRP A 330 7.54 10.35 29.65
N GLU A 331 6.90 11.48 29.97
CA GLU A 331 7.08 12.26 31.20
C GLU A 331 6.17 11.83 32.35
N GLY A 332 4.98 11.33 32.04
CA GLY A 332 4.06 10.80 33.04
C GLY A 332 4.20 9.31 33.21
N LYS A 333 3.32 8.56 32.53
CA LYS A 333 3.08 7.13 32.74
C LYS A 333 4.33 6.25 32.71
N HIS A 334 5.29 6.56 31.82
CA HIS A 334 6.48 5.74 31.59
C HIS A 334 7.76 6.32 32.19
N LYS A 335 7.67 7.36 33.04
CA LYS A 335 8.84 8.04 33.65
C LYS A 335 9.78 7.07 34.36
N LYS A 336 9.24 6.07 35.05
CA LYS A 336 10.02 5.05 35.77
C LYS A 336 10.87 4.15 34.88
N TRP A 337 10.56 4.02 33.58
CA TRP A 337 11.26 3.11 32.67
C TRP A 337 12.32 3.79 31.80
N ARG A 338 12.54 5.09 31.97
CA ARG A 338 13.47 5.88 31.14
C ARG A 338 14.90 5.32 31.13
N HIS A 339 15.39 4.91 32.29
CA HIS A 339 16.73 4.35 32.44
C HIS A 339 16.87 2.98 31.80
N HIS A 340 15.78 2.21 31.67
CA HIS A 340 15.79 0.89 31.04
C HIS A 340 15.65 0.95 29.52
N LEU A 341 14.89 1.91 29.00
CA LEU A 341 14.59 1.99 27.57
C LEU A 341 15.69 2.69 26.77
N GLY A 342 16.57 3.46 27.43
CA GLY A 342 17.76 4.01 26.80
C GLY A 342 17.50 4.95 25.62
N PHE A 343 16.25 5.39 25.40
CA PHE A 343 15.96 6.40 24.39
C PHE A 343 16.72 7.66 24.78
N ALA A 344 17.63 8.12 23.90
CA ALA A 344 18.39 9.34 24.15
C ALA A 344 17.41 10.47 24.52
N SER A 345 17.79 11.30 25.49
CA SER A 345 16.96 12.45 25.88
C SER A 345 16.52 13.16 24.61
N THR A 346 15.22 13.19 24.36
CA THR A 346 14.66 13.81 23.18
C THR A 346 15.09 15.28 23.23
N GLY A 347 16.14 15.61 22.47
CA GLY A 347 16.56 16.99 22.26
C GLY A 347 15.45 17.65 21.46
N TRP A 348 14.60 18.38 22.16
CA TRP A 348 13.51 19.18 21.60
C TRP A 348 14.06 20.51 21.10
#